data_AF-A0A7Y0X8L2-F1
#
_entry.id   AF-A0A7Y0X8L2-F1
#
_cell.length_a   1.000
_cell.length_b   1.000
_cell.length_c   1.000
_cell.angle_alpha   90.00
_cell.angle_beta   90.00
_cell.angle_gamma   90.00
#
_symmetry.space_group_name_H-M   'P 1'
#
loop_
_entity.id
_entity.type
_entity.pdbx_description
1 polymer ?
#
loop_
_entity_poly.entity_id
_entity_poly.type
_entity_poly.pdbx_seq_one_letter_code
_entity_poly.pdbx_strand_id
1 'polypeptide(L)'
;KYLAIDLQRISLGALVIALGMLVDNAIVVVEGILIGTQKGRTRLQAATDIVTQTKWPLLVATVIAVTAFAPIGLSEDSTGEYCGTLFTVLLISLMLSWFTAISLTPFFAD
;
A
#
# COMPACT_ATOMS: atom_id res chain seq x y z
N LYS A 1 -0.37 -21.09 -14.15
CA LYS A 1 -0.73 -21.98 -13.02
C LYS A 1 0.23 -21.73 -11.85
N TYR A 2 0.34 -20.47 -11.38
CA TYR A 2 1.39 -20.06 -10.44
C TYR A 2 0.88 -19.68 -9.04
N LEU A 3 -0.43 -19.47 -8.83
CA LEU A 3 -0.96 -19.10 -7.50
C LEU A 3 -2.23 -19.83 -7.04
N ALA A 4 -2.95 -20.57 -7.90
CA ALA A 4 -4.12 -21.39 -7.53
C ALA A 4 -5.05 -20.79 -6.45
N ILE A 5 -5.37 -19.50 -6.56
CA ILE A 5 -6.31 -18.83 -5.65
C ILE A 5 -7.72 -19.00 -6.22
N ASP A 6 -8.58 -19.75 -5.54
CA ASP A 6 -10.00 -19.84 -5.88
C ASP A 6 -10.75 -18.59 -5.37
N LEU A 7 -11.58 -18.00 -6.24
CA LEU A 7 -12.42 -16.85 -5.92
C LEU A 7 -13.62 -17.28 -5.03
N GLN A 8 -13.33 -17.58 -3.77
CA GLN A 8 -14.35 -17.75 -2.73
C GLN A 8 -14.69 -16.39 -2.11
N ARG A 9 -15.84 -16.26 -1.42
CA ARG A 9 -16.28 -15.00 -0.76
C ARG A 9 -15.19 -14.29 0.06
N ILE A 10 -14.27 -15.06 0.64
CA ILE A 10 -13.12 -14.56 1.41
C ILE A 10 -12.09 -13.85 0.50
N SER A 11 -11.85 -14.36 -0.71
CA SER A 11 -11.00 -13.70 -1.72
C SER A 11 -11.60 -12.38 -2.22
N LEU A 12 -12.93 -12.26 -2.26
CA LEU A 12 -13.60 -11.00 -2.61
C LEU A 12 -13.42 -9.95 -1.49
N GLY A 13 -13.53 -10.38 -0.22
CA GLY A 13 -13.18 -9.55 0.93
C GLY A 13 -11.71 -9.13 0.94
N ALA A 14 -10.80 -10.03 0.57
CA ALA A 14 -9.37 -9.74 0.40
C ALA A 14 -9.13 -8.61 -0.59
N LEU A 15 -9.84 -8.66 -1.71
CA LEU A 15 -9.68 -7.71 -2.79
C LEU A 15 -10.15 -6.30 -2.39
N VAL A 16 -11.24 -6.20 -1.62
CA VAL A 16 -11.75 -4.91 -1.08
C VAL A 16 -10.75 -4.30 -0.10
N ILE A 17 -10.22 -5.08 0.84
CA ILE A 17 -9.22 -4.60 1.81
C ILE A 17 -7.93 -4.18 1.08
N ALA A 18 -7.49 -5.00 0.12
CA ALA A 18 -6.31 -4.71 -0.69
C ALA A 18 -6.46 -3.42 -1.50
N LEU A 19 -7.65 -3.12 -2.00
CA LEU A 19 -7.94 -1.89 -2.76
C LEU A 19 -7.86 -0.65 -1.85
N GLY A 20 -8.39 -0.74 -0.62
CA GLY A 20 -8.25 0.33 0.37
C GLY A 20 -6.79 0.60 0.73
N MET A 21 -6.01 -0.46 0.99
CA MET A 21 -4.59 -0.31 1.32
C MET A 21 -3.72 0.06 0.12
N LEU A 22 -4.15 -0.22 -1.11
CA LEU A 22 -3.44 0.19 -2.32
C LEU A 22 -3.40 1.72 -2.45
N VAL A 23 -4.47 2.38 -2.06
CA VAL A 23 -4.63 3.83 -2.22
C VAL A 23 -4.04 4.62 -1.04
N ASP A 24 -3.74 3.95 0.08
CA ASP A 24 -3.28 4.57 1.33
C ASP A 24 -1.99 5.39 1.16
N ASN A 25 -0.90 4.76 0.70
CA ASN A 25 0.37 5.48 0.49
C ASN A 25 0.24 6.60 -0.57
N ALA A 26 -0.61 6.39 -1.58
CA ALA A 26 -0.84 7.39 -2.62
C ALA A 26 -1.57 8.62 -2.07
N ILE A 27 -2.56 8.45 -1.18
CA ILE A 27 -3.26 9.55 -0.51
C ILE A 27 -2.27 10.40 0.29
N VAL A 28 -1.40 9.77 1.09
CA VAL A 28 -0.42 10.50 1.91
C VAL A 28 0.51 11.36 1.05
N VAL A 29 0.94 10.85 -0.11
CA VAL A 29 1.80 11.62 -1.04
C VAL A 29 1.02 12.77 -1.68
N VAL A 30 -0.19 12.54 -2.19
CA VAL A 30 -1.01 13.59 -2.83
C VAL A 30 -1.38 14.69 -1.83
N GLU A 31 -1.79 14.33 -0.62
CA GLU A 31 -2.13 15.30 0.42
C GLU A 31 -0.89 16.09 0.85
N GLY A 32 0.26 15.45 0.94
CA GLY A 32 1.54 16.14 1.16
C GLY A 32 1.84 17.17 0.06
N ILE A 33 1.64 16.82 -1.21
CA ILE A 33 1.85 17.73 -2.35
C ILE A 33 0.86 18.91 -2.28
N LEU A 34 -0.40 18.63 -1.98
CA LEU A 34 -1.43 19.66 -1.82
C LEU A 34 -1.09 20.64 -0.70
N ILE A 35 -0.65 20.15 0.47
CA ILE A 35 -0.21 21.01 1.58
C ILE A 35 1.04 21.81 1.19
N GLY A 36 1.99 21.22 0.46
CA GLY A 36 3.18 21.91 -0.03
C GLY A 36 2.84 23.06 -0.97
N THR A 37 1.89 22.85 -1.88
CA THR A 37 1.42 23.88 -2.83
C THR A 37 0.61 24.97 -2.15
N GLN A 38 -0.22 24.64 -1.15
CA GLN A 38 -0.92 25.63 -0.31
C GLN A 38 0.04 26.52 0.48
N LYS A 39 1.23 26.01 0.82
CA LYS A 39 2.32 26.78 1.45
C LYS A 39 3.12 27.65 0.47
N GLY A 40 2.65 27.79 -0.78
CA GLY A 40 3.27 28.63 -1.80
C GLY A 40 4.44 27.97 -2.55
N ARG A 41 4.68 26.66 -2.37
CA ARG A 41 5.68 25.95 -3.17
C ARG A 41 5.12 25.64 -4.55
N THR A 42 6.00 25.60 -5.55
CA THR A 42 5.63 25.09 -6.89
C THR A 42 5.27 23.60 -6.79
N ARG A 43 4.37 23.12 -7.65
CA ARG A 43 3.93 21.70 -7.66
C ARG A 43 5.11 20.74 -7.71
N LEU A 44 6.08 21.03 -8.58
CA LEU A 44 7.29 20.25 -8.75
C LEU A 44 8.18 20.20 -7.49
N GLN A 45 8.34 21.34 -6.80
CA GLN A 45 9.08 21.39 -5.53
C GLN A 45 8.33 20.65 -4.43
N ALA A 46 7.01 20.83 -4.32
CA ALA A 46 6.19 20.14 -3.33
C ALA A 46 6.24 18.61 -3.51
N ALA A 47 6.16 18.12 -4.75
CA ALA A 47 6.30 16.70 -5.09
C ALA A 47 7.67 16.15 -4.70
N THR A 48 8.75 16.83 -5.09
CA THR A 48 10.12 16.38 -4.81
C THR A 48 10.40 16.34 -3.29
N ASP A 49 9.98 17.38 -2.57
CA ASP A 49 10.17 17.48 -1.13
C ASP A 49 9.42 16.39 -0.38
N ILE A 50 8.15 16.15 -0.74
CA ILE A 50 7.32 15.17 -0.08
C ILE A 50 7.84 13.76 -0.33
N VAL A 51 8.12 13.40 -1.58
CA VAL A 51 8.65 12.07 -1.91
C VAL A 51 9.96 11.80 -1.15
N THR A 52 10.84 12.80 -1.07
CA THR A 52 12.13 12.65 -0.37
C THR A 52 11.94 12.44 1.15
N GLN A 53 10.96 13.10 1.75
CA GLN A 53 10.65 12.99 3.17
C GLN A 53 9.84 11.73 3.52
N THR A 54 8.92 11.30 2.65
CA THR A 54 7.97 10.21 2.96
C THR A 54 8.43 8.84 2.50
N LYS A 55 9.41 8.71 1.58
CA LYS A 55 9.86 7.40 1.07
C LYS A 55 10.24 6.39 2.16
N TRP A 56 10.96 6.83 3.19
CA TRP A 56 11.40 5.98 4.29
C TRP A 56 10.28 5.75 5.32
N PRO A 57 9.55 6.79 5.79
CA PRO A 57 8.38 6.61 6.63
C PRO A 57 7.33 5.64 6.06
N LEU A 58 7.00 5.75 4.76
CA LEU A 58 6.01 4.88 4.12
C LEU A 58 6.52 3.43 3.99
N LEU A 59 7.82 3.23 3.77
CA LEU A 59 8.41 1.89 3.75
C LEU A 59 8.31 1.24 5.13
N VAL A 60 8.67 1.96 6.19
CA VAL A 60 8.58 1.47 7.57
C VAL A 60 7.13 1.16 7.94
N ALA A 61 6.18 2.04 7.61
CA ALA A 61 4.75 1.80 7.83
C ALA A 61 4.27 0.53 7.10
N THR A 62 4.72 0.33 5.85
CA THR A 62 4.41 -0.86 5.05
C THR A 62 4.94 -2.14 5.70
N VAL A 63 6.18 -2.12 6.21
CA VAL A 63 6.79 -3.27 6.91
C VAL A 63 6.05 -3.57 8.21
N ILE A 64 5.68 -2.55 8.99
CA ILE A 64 4.90 -2.71 10.21
C ILE A 64 3.54 -3.35 9.90
N ALA A 65 2.85 -2.87 8.86
CA ALA A 65 1.58 -3.43 8.42
C ALA A 65 1.73 -4.91 8.06
N VAL A 66 2.70 -5.26 7.20
CA VAL A 66 2.97 -6.66 6.83
C VAL A 66 3.28 -7.53 8.06
N THR A 67 4.07 -7.01 9.01
CA THR A 67 4.43 -7.73 10.24
C THR A 67 3.22 -7.95 11.15
N ALA A 68 2.30 -6.98 11.22
CA ALA A 68 1.05 -7.11 11.98
C ALA A 68 0.14 -8.22 11.42
N PHE A 69 0.20 -8.49 10.12
CA PHE A 69 -0.53 -9.58 9.48
C PHE A 69 0.26 -10.92 9.41
N ALA A 70 1.53 -10.94 9.80
CA ALA A 70 2.36 -12.16 9.77
C ALA A 70 1.80 -13.33 10.61
N PRO A 71 1.22 -13.13 11.83
CA PRO A 71 0.65 -14.22 12.61
C PRO A 71 -0.55 -14.89 11.92
N ILE A 72 -1.27 -14.13 11.08
CA ILE A 72 -2.44 -14.58 10.33
C ILE A 72 -2.00 -15.48 9.16
N GLY A 73 -0.86 -15.17 8.52
CA GLY A 73 -0.29 -15.97 7.44
C GLY A 73 0.49 -17.21 7.89
N LEU A 74 1.02 -17.22 9.12
CA LEU A 74 1.79 -18.33 9.69
C LEU A 74 0.96 -19.31 10.54
N SER A 75 -0.35 -19.08 10.65
CA SER A 75 -1.25 -19.97 11.38
C SER A 75 -1.53 -21.25 10.58
N GLU A 76 -1.32 -22.42 11.20
CA GLU A 76 -1.54 -23.76 10.60
C GLU A 76 -2.99 -24.27 10.73
N ASP A 77 -3.88 -23.48 11.36
CA ASP A 77 -5.29 -23.86 11.52
C ASP A 77 -6.07 -23.77 10.19
N SER A 78 -7.24 -24.41 10.12
CA SER A 78 -8.15 -24.32 8.96
C SER A 78 -8.56 -22.88 8.61
N THR A 79 -8.49 -21.97 9.58
CA THR A 79 -8.64 -20.52 9.38
C THR A 79 -7.44 -19.91 8.64
N GLY A 80 -6.24 -20.44 8.86
CA GLY A 80 -4.97 -20.04 8.26
C GLY A 80 -4.90 -20.28 6.75
N GLU A 81 -5.54 -21.33 6.22
CA GLU A 81 -5.57 -21.60 4.77
C GLU A 81 -6.32 -20.49 4.00
N TYR A 82 -7.43 -20.00 4.57
CA TYR A 82 -8.19 -18.85 4.03
C TYR A 82 -7.48 -17.51 4.27
N CYS A 83 -6.83 -17.38 5.42
CA CYS A 83 -6.09 -16.18 5.84
C CYS A 83 -4.72 -16.01 5.16
N GLY A 84 -4.09 -17.09 4.70
CA GLY A 84 -2.81 -17.05 3.99
C GLY A 84 -2.93 -16.42 2.60
N THR A 85 -4.06 -16.68 1.92
CA THR A 85 -4.39 -16.03 0.64
C THR A 85 -4.59 -14.52 0.83
N LEU A 86 -5.32 -14.13 1.88
CA LEU A 86 -5.48 -12.73 2.29
C LEU A 86 -4.10 -12.08 2.51
N PHE A 87 -3.28 -12.66 3.37
CA PHE A 87 -1.94 -12.15 3.68
C PHE A 87 -1.09 -11.90 2.42
N THR A 88 -1.06 -12.86 1.50
CA THR A 88 -0.28 -12.75 0.25
C THR A 88 -0.77 -11.59 -0.62
N VAL A 89 -2.09 -11.42 -0.77
CA VAL A 89 -2.67 -10.32 -1.53
C VAL A 89 -2.37 -8.97 -0.87
N LEU A 90 -2.46 -8.87 0.46
CA LEU A 90 -2.15 -7.64 1.17
C LEU A 90 -0.67 -7.25 1.06
N LEU A 91 0.24 -8.22 1.19
CA LEU A 91 1.68 -7.98 1.07
C LEU A 91 2.03 -7.44 -0.32
N ILE A 92 1.52 -8.09 -1.38
CA ILE A 92 1.74 -7.65 -2.76
C ILE A 92 1.12 -6.26 -2.99
N SER A 93 -0.10 -6.02 -2.49
CA SER A 93 -0.80 -4.74 -2.65
C SER A 93 -0.05 -3.58 -1.97
N LEU A 94 0.42 -3.78 -0.74
CA LEU A 94 1.14 -2.75 0.02
C LEU A 94 2.51 -2.43 -0.61
N MET A 95 3.24 -3.46 -1.06
CA MET A 95 4.52 -3.25 -1.74
C MET A 95 4.34 -2.51 -3.07
N LEU A 96 3.33 -2.90 -3.86
CA LEU A 96 2.99 -2.17 -5.08
C LEU A 96 2.56 -0.74 -4.77
N SER A 97 1.72 -0.52 -3.76
CA SER A 97 1.27 0.81 -3.32
C SER A 97 2.43 1.74 -2.98
N TRP A 98 3.41 1.26 -2.20
CA TRP A 98 4.59 2.04 -1.87
C TRP A 98 5.41 2.41 -3.12
N PHE A 99 5.61 1.45 -4.02
CA PHE A 99 6.36 1.67 -5.25
C PHE A 99 5.67 2.66 -6.18
N THR A 100 4.35 2.52 -6.37
CA THR A 100 3.54 3.41 -7.22
C THR A 100 3.41 4.80 -6.60
N ALA A 101 3.30 4.91 -5.27
CA ALA A 101 3.24 6.19 -4.56
C ALA A 101 4.53 7.02 -4.71
N ILE A 102 5.70 6.39 -4.76
CA ILE A 102 6.97 7.11 -4.92
C ILE A 102 7.28 7.41 -6.39
N SER A 103 6.88 6.53 -7.31
CA SER A 103 7.24 6.69 -8.73
C SER A 103 6.16 7.40 -9.55
N LEU A 104 4.92 6.92 -9.49
CA LEU A 104 3.84 7.35 -10.39
C LEU A 104 3.05 8.53 -9.82
N THR A 105 2.74 8.52 -8.52
CA THR A 105 1.95 9.59 -7.90
C THR A 105 2.54 11.00 -8.07
N PRO A 106 3.85 11.26 -7.84
CA PRO A 106 4.42 12.59 -8.10
C PRO A 106 4.48 12.92 -9.60
N PHE A 107 4.49 11.92 -10.49
CA PHE A 107 4.48 12.14 -11.94
C PHE A 107 3.09 12.52 -12.47
N PHE A 108 2.03 11.93 -11.91
CA PHE A 108 0.64 12.25 -12.27
C PHE A 108 0.03 13.42 -11.50
N ALA A 109 0.66 13.83 -10.39
CA ALA A 109 0.31 15.04 -9.66
C ALA A 109 0.85 16.30 -10.37
N ASP A 110 0.44 16.49 -11.62
CA ASP A 110 0.74 17.69 -12.42
C ASP A 110 -0.29 18.80 -12.19
#